data_AF-A0A5D0NZ46-F1
#
_entry.id   AF-A0A5D0NZ46-F1
#
_cell.length_a   1.000
_cell.length_b   1.000
_cell.length_c   1.000
_cell.angle_alpha   90.00
_cell.angle_beta   90.00
_cell.angle_gamma   90.00
#
_symmetry.space_group_name_H-M   'P 1'
#
loop_
_entity.id
_entity.type
_entity.pdbx_description
1 polymer ?
#
loop_
_entity_poly.entity_id
_entity_poly.type
_entity_poly.pdbx_seq_one_letter_code
_entity_poly.pdbx_strand_id
1 'polypeptide(L)'
;MDLRDATRMILSESAPHPELLRVSRQAHDELARGGEVRHTELSWMLSEAARKNVYPALHARYGSAAFEEMVLVLGREIDRQAPIR
;
A
#
# COMPACT_ATOMS: atom_id res chain seq x y z
N MET A 1 -5.19 11.78 -2.76
CA MET A 1 -5.05 10.36 -3.15
C MET A 1 -6.00 9.51 -2.33
N ASP A 2 -6.64 8.50 -2.94
CA ASP A 2 -7.46 7.54 -2.19
C ASP A 2 -6.69 6.23 -1.87
N LEU A 3 -7.32 5.33 -1.09
CA LEU A 3 -6.69 4.07 -0.68
C LEU A 3 -6.33 3.16 -1.86
N ARG A 4 -7.14 3.18 -2.93
CA ARG A 4 -6.88 2.40 -4.14
C ARG A 4 -5.66 2.92 -4.86
N ASP A 5 -5.53 4.24 -4.99
CA ASP A 5 -4.37 4.89 -5.61
C ASP A 5 -3.10 4.62 -4.81
N ALA A 6 -3.16 4.71 -3.47
CA ALA A 6 -2.02 4.38 -2.61
C ALA A 6 -1.58 2.91 -2.75
N THR A 7 -2.53 1.99 -2.82
CA THR A 7 -2.27 0.56 -3.06
C THR A 7 -1.69 0.33 -4.46
N ARG A 8 -2.16 1.07 -5.47
CA ARG A 8 -1.66 1.01 -6.85
C ARG A 8 -0.21 1.48 -6.95
N MET A 9 0.19 2.47 -6.16
CA MET A 9 1.58 2.92 -6.12
C MET A 9 2.51 1.79 -5.68
N ILE A 10 2.22 1.12 -4.56
CA ILE A 10 3.00 -0.05 -4.12
C ILE A 10 3.02 -1.13 -5.22
N LEU A 11 1.86 -1.44 -5.81
CA LEU A 11 1.74 -2.41 -6.90
C LEU A 11 2.67 -2.10 -8.08
N SER A 12 2.80 -0.82 -8.45
CA SER A 12 3.60 -0.40 -9.62
C SER A 12 5.09 -0.74 -9.51
N GLU A 13 5.62 -0.77 -8.28
CA GLU A 13 7.04 -1.06 -8.00
C GLU A 13 7.24 -2.48 -7.43
N SER A 14 6.18 -3.30 -7.38
CA SER A 14 6.22 -4.64 -6.78
C SER A 14 6.69 -5.75 -7.71
N ALA A 15 6.89 -5.48 -9.01
CA ALA A 15 7.22 -6.50 -10.01
C ALA A 15 8.42 -7.42 -9.63
N PRO A 16 9.51 -6.92 -9.01
CA PRO A 16 10.63 -7.76 -8.56
C PRO A 16 10.33 -8.62 -7.31
N HIS A 17 9.16 -8.48 -6.69
CA HIS A 17 8.81 -9.07 -5.40
C HIS A 17 7.49 -9.85 -5.51
N PRO A 18 7.54 -11.15 -5.89
CA PRO A 18 6.34 -11.90 -6.29
C PRO A 18 5.20 -11.92 -5.26
N GLU A 19 5.52 -12.06 -3.97
CA GLU A 19 4.50 -12.07 -2.93
C GLU A 19 3.87 -10.69 -2.72
N LEU A 20 4.69 -9.63 -2.68
CA LEU A 20 4.22 -8.25 -2.57
C LEU A 20 3.39 -7.87 -3.81
N LEU A 21 3.80 -8.29 -5.00
CA LEU A 21 3.04 -8.12 -6.25
C LEU A 21 1.67 -8.78 -6.16
N ARG A 22 1.61 -10.02 -5.66
CA ARG A 22 0.35 -10.77 -5.53
C ARG A 22 -0.60 -10.07 -4.57
N VAL A 23 -0.13 -9.70 -3.38
CA VAL A 23 -0.98 -9.09 -2.34
C VAL A 23 -1.41 -7.68 -2.75
N SER A 24 -0.50 -6.85 -3.27
CA SER A 24 -0.83 -5.49 -3.73
C SER A 24 -1.81 -5.49 -4.90
N ARG A 25 -1.71 -6.47 -5.81
CA ARG A 25 -2.69 -6.66 -6.88
C ARG A 25 -4.06 -7.04 -6.34
N GLN A 26 -4.11 -8.05 -5.47
CA GLN A 26 -5.37 -8.49 -4.86
C GLN A 26 -6.05 -7.35 -4.10
N ALA A 27 -5.30 -6.60 -3.29
CA ALA A 27 -5.81 -5.44 -2.56
C ALA A 27 -6.34 -4.36 -3.52
N HIS A 28 -5.57 -4.02 -4.56
CA HIS A 28 -6.01 -3.04 -5.55
C HIS A 28 -7.29 -3.47 -6.27
N ASP A 29 -7.40 -4.73 -6.66
CA ASP A 29 -8.56 -5.27 -7.38
C ASP A 29 -9.81 -5.35 -6.49
N GLU A 30 -9.65 -5.60 -5.20
CA GLU A 30 -10.74 -5.56 -4.22
C GLU A 30 -11.25 -4.12 -4.03
N LEU A 31 -10.34 -3.17 -3.82
CA LEU A 31 -10.67 -1.74 -3.70
C LEU A 31 -11.30 -1.18 -4.99
N ALA A 32 -10.84 -1.62 -6.16
CA ALA A 32 -11.41 -1.23 -7.45
C ALA A 32 -12.86 -1.71 -7.62
N ARG A 33 -13.25 -2.79 -6.93
CA ARG A 33 -14.62 -3.30 -6.88
C ARG A 33 -15.46 -2.67 -5.78
N GLY A 34 -14.91 -1.70 -5.03
CA GLY A 34 -15.56 -1.07 -3.89
C GLY A 34 -15.58 -1.93 -2.62
N GLY A 35 -14.77 -2.99 -2.58
CA GLY A 35 -14.59 -3.82 -1.40
C GLY A 35 -13.65 -3.19 -0.37
N GLU A 36 -13.49 -3.88 0.76
CA GLU A 36 -12.58 -3.48 1.83
C GLU A 36 -11.37 -4.43 1.88
N VAL A 37 -10.20 -3.87 2.24
CA VAL A 37 -8.98 -4.65 2.48
C VAL A 37 -8.68 -4.64 3.96
N ARG A 38 -8.39 -5.81 4.53
CA ARG A 38 -8.14 -5.93 5.97
C ARG A 38 -6.88 -5.17 6.37
N HIS A 39 -6.93 -4.53 7.53
CA HIS A 39 -5.80 -3.79 8.08
C HIS A 39 -4.52 -4.62 8.22
N THR A 40 -4.63 -5.94 8.44
CA THR A 40 -3.48 -6.86 8.50
C THR A 40 -2.78 -6.99 7.17
N GLU A 41 -3.52 -6.99 6.05
CA GLU A 41 -2.95 -7.04 4.69
C GLU A 41 -2.32 -5.70 4.33
N LEU A 42 -2.98 -4.58 4.66
CA LEU A 42 -2.43 -3.24 4.45
C LEU A 42 -1.13 -3.03 5.27
N SER A 43 -1.13 -3.45 6.54
CA SER A 43 0.04 -3.40 7.42
C SER A 43 1.19 -4.26 6.90
N TRP A 44 0.86 -5.47 6.41
CA TRP A 44 1.84 -6.36 5.81
C TRP A 44 2.43 -5.73 4.54
N MET A 45 1.61 -5.16 3.66
CA MET A 45 2.07 -4.52 2.43
C MET A 45 3.03 -3.37 2.69
N LEU A 46 2.71 -2.46 3.62
CA LEU A 46 3.61 -1.36 3.99
C LEU A 46 4.95 -1.89 4.53
N SER A 47 4.88 -2.85 5.45
CA SER A 47 6.07 -3.44 6.07
C SER A 47 6.95 -4.17 5.06
N GLU A 48 6.33 -4.91 4.14
CA GLU A 48 7.04 -5.66 3.10
C GLU A 48 7.65 -4.72 2.06
N ALA A 49 6.93 -3.70 1.61
CA ALA A 49 7.45 -2.69 0.69
C ALA A 49 8.68 -1.97 1.28
N ALA A 50 8.64 -1.61 2.57
CA ALA A 50 9.80 -1.07 3.26
C ALA A 50 10.98 -2.08 3.28
N ARG A 51 10.72 -3.34 3.68
CA ARG A 51 11.75 -4.38 3.81
C ARG A 51 12.40 -4.75 2.46
N LYS A 52 11.64 -4.65 1.37
CA LYS A 52 12.11 -4.96 0.01
C LYS A 52 12.68 -3.75 -0.73
N ASN A 53 12.88 -2.63 -0.03
CA ASN A 53 13.46 -1.42 -0.58
C ASN A 53 12.64 -0.79 -1.73
N VAL A 54 11.32 -0.92 -1.66
CA VAL A 54 10.39 -0.32 -2.63
C VAL A 54 10.19 1.17 -2.36
N TYR A 55 10.35 1.63 -1.12
CA TYR A 55 10.11 3.03 -0.74
C TYR A 55 11.00 4.03 -1.50
N PRO A 56 12.32 3.82 -1.66
CA PRO A 56 13.13 4.71 -2.49
C PRO A 56 12.71 4.75 -3.95
N ALA A 57 12.25 3.63 -4.52
CA ALA A 57 11.74 3.59 -5.90
C ALA A 57 10.45 4.40 -6.03
N LEU A 58 9.53 4.26 -5.08
CA LEU A 58 8.31 5.08 -5.01
C LEU A 58 8.63 6.57 -4.84
N HIS A 59 9.58 6.91 -3.97
CA HIS A 59 10.02 8.29 -3.74
C HIS A 59 10.64 8.91 -4.99
N ALA A 60 11.53 8.17 -5.67
CA ALA A 60 12.15 8.61 -6.92
C ALA A 60 11.15 8.79 -8.06
N ARG A 61 10.14 7.91 -8.14
CA ARG A 61 9.14 7.93 -9.22
C ARG A 61 8.05 8.98 -9.02
N TYR A 62 7.54 9.11 -7.80
CA TYR A 62 6.34 9.92 -7.50
C TYR A 62 6.66 11.22 -6.73
N GLY A 63 7.87 11.34 -6.17
CA GLY A 63 8.28 12.46 -5.33
C GLY A 63 7.85 12.31 -3.87
N SER A 64 8.48 13.11 -2.99
CA SER A 64 8.27 13.04 -1.53
C SER A 64 6.82 13.24 -1.12
N ALA A 65 6.16 14.26 -1.67
CA ALA A 65 4.80 14.62 -1.27
C ALA A 65 3.80 13.49 -1.55
N ALA A 66 3.87 12.87 -2.74
CA ALA A 66 2.98 11.76 -3.09
C ALA A 66 3.31 10.48 -2.30
N PHE A 67 4.60 10.22 -2.04
CA PHE A 67 5.01 9.11 -1.19
C PHE A 67 4.50 9.27 0.26
N GLU A 68 4.66 10.46 0.84
CA GLU A 68 4.17 10.76 2.19
C GLU A 68 2.64 10.65 2.27
N GLU A 69 1.92 11.17 1.27
CA GLU A 69 0.48 11.03 1.19
C GLU A 69 0.05 9.55 1.12
N MET A 70 0.73 8.73 0.31
CA MET A 70 0.48 7.29 0.21
C MET A 70 0.63 6.60 1.58
N VAL A 71 1.73 6.87 2.30
CA VAL A 71 1.96 6.30 3.64
C VAL A 71 0.87 6.75 4.63
N LEU A 72 0.49 8.03 4.60
CA LEU A 72 -0.55 8.57 5.47
C LEU A 72 -1.93 7.96 5.20
N VAL A 73 -2.31 7.79 3.93
CA VAL A 73 -3.60 7.17 3.56
C VAL A 73 -3.67 5.73 4.03
N LEU A 74 -2.62 4.94 3.77
CA LEU A 74 -2.56 3.54 4.21
C LEU A 74 -2.56 3.45 5.74
N GLY A 75 -1.76 4.28 6.42
CA GLY A 75 -1.69 4.32 7.88
C GLY A 75 -3.03 4.67 8.53
N ARG A 76 -3.73 5.70 8.03
CA ARG A 76 -5.06 6.08 8.53
C ARG A 76 -6.08 4.97 8.38
N GLU A 77 -6.05 4.26 7.27
CA GLU A 77 -6.97 3.15 7.05
C GLU A 77 -6.67 1.97 8.00
N ILE A 78 -5.39 1.68 8.22
CA ILE A 78 -4.97 0.67 9.20
C ILE A 78 -5.46 1.06 10.59
N ASP A 79 -5.23 2.31 11.02
CA ASP A 79 -5.63 2.81 12.33
C ASP A 79 -7.15 2.83 12.50
N ARG A 80 -7.91 3.15 11.44
CA ARG A 80 -9.38 3.13 11.43
C ARG A 80 -9.94 1.74 11.74
N GLN A 81 -9.29 0.70 11.23
CA GLN A 81 -9.73 -0.69 11.37
C GLN A 81 -9.08 -1.41 12.56
N ALA A 82 -7.95 -0.92 13.06
CA ALA A 82 -7.23 -1.56 14.15
C ALA A 82 -8.11 -1.62 15.41
N PRO A 83 -8.14 -2.76 16.11
CA PRO A 83 -8.95 -2.88 17.31
C PRO A 83 -8.45 -1.89 18.36
N ILE A 84 -9.37 -1.06 18.87
CA ILE A 84 -9.12 -0.23 20.06
C ILE A 84 -8.87 -1.20 21.22
N ARG A 85 -7.64 -1.23 21.71
CA ARG A 85 -7.26 -1.99 22.90
C ARG A 85 -7.42 -1.14 24.15
#